data_AF-A0A358L427-F1
#
_entry.id   AF-A0A358L427-F1
#
_cell.length_a   1.000
_cell.length_b   1.000
_cell.length_c   1.000
_cell.angle_alpha   90.00
_cell.angle_beta   90.00
_cell.angle_gamma   90.00
#
_symmetry.space_group_name_H-M   'P 1'
#
loop_
_entity.id
_entity.type
_entity.pdbx_description
1 polymer ?
#
loop_
_entity_poly.entity_id
_entity_poly.type
_entity_poly.pdbx_seq_one_letter_code
_entity_poly.pdbx_strand_id
1 'polypeptide(L)'
;MKILKSFLFALLPVISFYVAANSTAESAVIQVENTVEKNKLVPDAACVNYLITEDAEPGLDLVDVVEKHGGNCPGDPETRPRLFSVYVDQKTK
;
A
#
# COMPACT_ATOMS: atom_id res chain seq x y z
N MET A 1 5.64 -18.24 -65.17
CA MET A 1 5.55 -19.04 -63.92
C MET A 1 6.71 -18.68 -63.02
N LYS A 2 6.41 -18.27 -61.77
CA LYS A 2 7.19 -18.46 -60.53
C LYS A 2 6.76 -17.38 -59.53
N ILE A 3 5.76 -17.73 -58.72
CA ILE A 3 5.34 -16.90 -57.58
C ILE A 3 6.19 -17.39 -56.41
N LEU A 4 7.23 -16.64 -56.06
CA LEU A 4 8.11 -16.95 -54.95
C LEU A 4 7.41 -16.50 -53.65
N LYS A 5 6.80 -17.44 -52.93
CA LYS A 5 6.21 -17.19 -51.60
C LYS A 5 7.33 -17.15 -50.56
N SER A 6 7.72 -15.94 -50.16
CA SER A 6 8.58 -15.72 -49.00
C SER A 6 7.72 -15.80 -47.72
N PHE A 7 7.88 -16.87 -46.95
CA PHE A 7 7.28 -16.98 -45.62
C PHE A 7 8.20 -16.30 -44.61
N LEU A 8 7.84 -15.08 -44.21
CA LEU A 8 8.49 -14.35 -43.13
C LEU A 8 7.91 -14.85 -41.80
N PHE A 9 8.66 -15.66 -41.06
CA PHE A 9 8.30 -16.10 -39.71
C PHE A 9 8.52 -14.92 -38.74
N ALA A 10 7.44 -14.27 -38.32
CA ALA A 10 7.49 -13.22 -37.32
C ALA A 10 7.70 -13.84 -35.92
N LEU A 11 8.84 -13.55 -35.29
CA LEU A 11 9.11 -13.85 -33.89
C LEU A 11 8.29 -12.89 -33.01
N LEU A 12 7.22 -13.40 -32.41
CA LEU A 12 6.45 -12.67 -31.40
C LEU A 12 7.20 -12.70 -30.05
N PRO A 13 7.54 -11.55 -29.45
CA PRO A 13 8.10 -11.51 -28.12
C PRO A 13 7.03 -11.90 -27.10
N VAL A 14 7.33 -12.92 -26.28
CA VAL A 14 6.49 -13.34 -25.17
C VAL A 14 6.69 -12.33 -24.03
N ILE A 15 5.75 -11.40 -23.88
CA ILE A 15 5.76 -10.47 -22.75
C ILE A 15 5.29 -11.25 -21.52
N SER A 16 6.23 -11.62 -20.64
CA SER A 16 5.87 -12.10 -19.30
C SER A 16 5.45 -10.92 -18.45
N PHE A 17 4.17 -10.89 -18.08
CA PHE A 17 3.67 -10.01 -17.04
C PHE A 17 4.02 -10.62 -15.68
N TYR A 18 5.01 -10.05 -15.00
CA TYR A 18 5.24 -10.37 -13.60
C TYR A 18 4.20 -9.63 -12.78
N VAL A 19 3.25 -10.35 -12.18
CA VAL A 19 2.36 -9.78 -11.16
C VAL A 19 3.17 -9.68 -9.88
N ALA A 20 3.42 -8.46 -9.41
CA ALA A 20 3.98 -8.23 -8.09
C ALA A 20 2.97 -8.73 -7.05
N ALA A 21 3.38 -9.68 -6.21
CA ALA A 21 2.60 -10.09 -5.07
C ALA A 21 2.68 -8.98 -4.02
N ASN A 22 1.65 -8.13 -3.93
CA ASN A 22 1.52 -7.21 -2.82
C ASN A 22 1.39 -8.03 -1.53
N SER A 23 2.22 -7.71 -0.53
CA SER A 23 2.15 -8.39 0.76
C SER A 23 0.84 -8.05 1.47
N THR A 24 0.35 -8.97 2.31
CA THR A 24 -0.95 -8.77 2.96
C THR A 24 -0.93 -7.62 3.99
N ALA A 25 0.23 -7.31 4.59
CA ALA A 25 0.43 -6.14 5.43
C ALA A 25 0.30 -4.82 4.64
N GLU A 26 0.88 -4.78 3.45
CA GLU A 26 0.85 -3.59 2.59
C GLU A 26 -0.59 -3.22 2.20
N SER A 27 -1.46 -4.22 2.00
CA SER A 27 -2.88 -4.03 1.72
C SER A 27 -3.64 -3.36 2.89
N ALA A 28 -3.40 -3.78 4.14
CA ALA A 28 -4.08 -3.20 5.30
C ALA A 28 -3.67 -1.74 5.55
N VAL A 29 -2.37 -1.43 5.41
CA VAL A 29 -1.88 -0.04 5.51
C VAL A 29 -2.52 0.85 4.44
N ILE A 30 -2.52 0.42 3.17
CA ILE A 30 -3.10 1.17 2.05
C ILE A 30 -4.60 1.42 2.27
N GLN A 31 -5.34 0.43 2.79
CA GLN A 31 -6.77 0.60 3.09
C GLN A 31 -7.01 1.69 4.15
N VAL A 32 -6.22 1.67 5.23
CA VAL A 32 -6.31 2.66 6.31
C VAL A 32 -5.88 4.04 5.82
N GLU A 33 -4.79 4.14 5.07
CA GLU A 33 -4.31 5.39 4.46
C GLU A 33 -5.40 6.03 3.59
N ASN A 34 -5.95 5.28 2.64
CA ASN A 34 -7.05 5.75 1.79
C ASN A 34 -8.27 6.22 2.59
N THR A 35 -8.58 5.53 3.69
CA THR A 35 -9.71 5.88 4.55
C THR A 35 -9.44 7.17 5.32
N VAL A 36 -8.23 7.34 5.84
CA VAL A 36 -7.80 8.55 6.54
C VAL A 36 -7.85 9.76 5.62
N GLU A 37 -7.31 9.65 4.40
CA GLU A 37 -7.33 10.73 3.42
C GLU A 37 -8.74 11.07 2.95
N LYS A 38 -9.51 10.06 2.53
CA LYS A 38 -10.87 10.25 1.99
C LYS A 38 -11.79 10.91 3.01
N ASN A 39 -11.69 10.51 4.28
CA ASN A 39 -12.57 10.99 5.34
C ASN A 39 -11.96 12.14 6.14
N LYS A 40 -10.75 12.59 5.81
CA LYS A 40 -10.03 13.67 6.50
C LYS A 40 -9.96 13.43 8.02
N LEU A 41 -9.58 12.22 8.41
CA LEU A 41 -9.55 11.80 9.82
C LEU A 41 -8.43 12.48 10.60
N VAL A 42 -7.48 13.10 9.90
CA VAL A 42 -6.39 13.88 10.48
C VAL A 42 -6.28 15.23 9.75
N PRO A 43 -5.72 16.28 10.39
CA PRO A 43 -5.59 17.60 9.77
C PRO A 43 -4.72 17.62 8.50
N ASP A 44 -3.64 16.84 8.50
CA ASP A 44 -2.73 16.69 7.37
C ASP A 44 -2.25 15.24 7.26
N ALA A 45 -2.66 14.55 6.19
CA ALA A 45 -2.28 13.17 5.95
C ALA A 45 -0.78 13.01 5.64
N ALA A 46 -0.09 14.06 5.16
CA ALA A 46 1.35 14.02 4.93
C ALA A 46 2.17 14.01 6.24
N CYS A 47 1.52 14.32 7.36
CA CYS A 47 2.09 14.41 8.70
C CYS A 47 1.66 13.29 9.64
N VAL A 48 1.25 12.15 9.09
CA VAL A 48 1.09 10.90 9.83
C VAL A 48 1.91 9.78 9.20
N ASN A 49 2.18 8.76 9.99
CA ASN A 49 2.72 7.47 9.53
C ASN A 49 1.78 6.36 9.96
N TYR A 50 1.89 5.22 9.28
CA TYR A 50 1.11 4.02 9.54
C TYR A 50 2.05 2.91 10.00
N LEU A 51 1.80 2.33 11.17
CA LEU A 51 2.56 1.21 11.70
C LEU A 51 1.65 0.00 11.80
N ILE A 52 2.04 -1.12 11.20
CA ILE A 52 1.26 -2.34 11.21
C ILE A 52 1.80 -3.36 12.19
N THR A 53 0.88 -4.00 12.91
CA THR A 53 1.11 -5.25 13.64
C THR A 53 0.20 -6.31 13.00
N GLU A 54 0.79 -7.21 12.21
CA GLU A 54 0.07 -8.34 11.63
C GLU A 54 -0.41 -9.30 12.72
N ASP A 55 -1.59 -9.89 12.53
CA ASP A 55 -2.19 -10.86 13.48
C ASP A 55 -2.22 -10.34 14.94
N ALA A 56 -2.46 -9.05 15.11
CA ALA A 56 -2.60 -8.43 16.43
C ALA A 56 -3.74 -9.08 17.23
N GLU A 57 -4.78 -9.56 16.52
CA GLU A 57 -5.78 -10.51 17.00
C GLU A 57 -5.99 -11.58 15.90
N PRO A 58 -6.58 -12.76 16.21
CA PRO A 58 -6.80 -13.80 15.21
C PRO A 58 -7.59 -13.31 13.99
N GLY A 59 -6.89 -13.19 12.85
CA GLY A 59 -7.46 -12.72 11.58
C GLY A 59 -7.64 -11.20 11.48
N LEU A 60 -7.09 -10.41 12.41
CA LEU A 60 -7.11 -8.96 12.37
C LEU A 60 -5.69 -8.39 12.43
N ASP A 61 -5.39 -7.50 11.48
CA ASP A 61 -4.18 -6.68 11.53
C ASP A 61 -4.50 -5.38 12.29
N LEU A 62 -3.57 -4.87 13.09
CA LEU A 62 -3.70 -3.57 13.74
C LEU A 62 -2.85 -2.55 12.99
N VAL A 63 -3.45 -1.46 12.56
CA VAL A 63 -2.75 -0.32 11.97
C VAL A 63 -2.86 0.88 12.92
N ASP A 64 -1.72 1.27 13.49
CA ASP A 64 -1.60 2.49 14.27
C ASP A 64 -1.35 3.68 13.34
N VAL A 65 -2.18 4.71 13.48
CA VAL A 65 -1.96 6.02 12.87
C VAL A 65 -1.24 6.89 13.90
N VAL A 66 -0.01 7.25 13.60
CA VAL A 66 0.87 7.99 14.51
C VAL A 66 1.31 9.29 13.87
N GLU A 67 1.57 10.31 14.68
CA GLU A 67 2.10 11.57 14.16
C GLU A 67 3.49 11.36 13.55
N LYS A 68 3.76 12.09 12.48
CA LYS A 68 5.08 12.22 11.88
C LYS A 68 5.59 13.61 12.19
N HIS A 69 6.72 13.72 12.87
CA HIS A 69 7.33 15.00 13.23
C HIS A 69 8.61 15.25 12.43
N GLY A 70 8.94 16.52 12.22
CA GLY A 70 10.12 16.96 11.46
C GLY A 70 9.82 17.35 10.02
N GLY A 71 10.79 18.02 9.38
CA GLY A 71 10.58 18.64 8.08
C GLY A 71 9.50 19.72 8.17
N ASN A 72 8.41 19.54 7.41
CA ASN A 72 7.26 20.45 7.40
C ASN A 72 6.16 20.07 8.41
N CYS A 73 6.33 18.96 9.15
CA CYS A 73 5.33 18.50 10.10
C CYS A 73 5.65 19.00 11.52
N PRO A 74 4.68 19.60 12.23
CA PRO A 74 4.88 20.15 13.56
C PRO A 74 5.13 19.05 14.60
N GLY A 75 5.52 19.43 15.81
CA GLY A 75 5.70 18.50 16.93
C GLY A 75 7.16 18.22 17.27
N ASP A 76 7.38 17.45 18.34
CA ASP A 76 8.70 17.08 18.85
C ASP A 76 9.25 15.85 18.09
N PRO A 77 10.35 15.96 17.33
CA PRO A 77 10.94 14.86 16.56
C PRO A 77 11.32 13.62 17.39
N GLU A 78 11.54 13.78 18.69
CA GLU A 78 11.88 12.68 19.60
C GLU A 78 10.65 11.90 20.08
N THR A 79 9.46 12.36 19.72
CA THR A 79 8.20 11.72 20.07
C THR A 79 7.48 11.20 18.83
N ARG A 80 6.60 10.23 19.04
CA ARG A 80 5.70 9.73 18.00
C ARG A 80 4.33 9.37 18.59
N PRO A 81 3.54 10.37 18.99
CA PRO A 81 2.23 10.12 19.59
C PRO A 81 1.34 9.31 18.65
N ARG A 82 0.63 8.34 19.23
CA ARG A 82 -0.42 7.60 18.51
C ARG A 82 -1.70 8.43 18.54
N LEU A 83 -2.29 8.65 17.37
CA LEU A 83 -3.56 9.35 17.23
C LEU A 83 -4.72 8.38 17.47
N PHE A 84 -4.71 7.24 16.77
CA PHE A 84 -5.69 6.17 16.91
C PHE A 84 -5.16 4.87 16.28
N SER A 85 -5.88 3.78 16.50
CA SER A 85 -5.60 2.47 15.92
C SER A 85 -6.82 1.95 15.19
N VAL A 86 -6.60 1.18 14.12
CA VAL A 86 -7.65 0.54 13.32
C VAL A 86 -7.35 -0.94 13.22
N TYR A 87 -8.31 -1.78 13.64
CA TYR A 87 -8.26 -3.21 13.31
C TYR A 87 -8.82 -3.42 11.91
N VAL A 88 -8.08 -4.16 11.09
CA VAL A 88 -8.40 -4.49 9.71
C VAL A 88 -8.60 -6.00 9.61
N ASP A 89 -9.78 -6.44 9.19
CA ASP A 89 -10.05 -7.86 8.97
C ASP A 89 -9.31 -8.36 7.73
N GLN A 90 -8.47 -9.39 7.93
CA GLN A 90 -7.63 -9.96 6.88
C GLN A 90 -8.45 -10.59 5.73
N LYS A 91 -9.72 -10.91 5.95
CA LYS A 91 -10.62 -11.48 4.95
C LYS A 91 -11.30 -10.43 4.08
N THR A 92 -11.45 -9.19 4.58
CA THR A 92 -12.19 -8.12 3.91
C THR A 92 -11.32 -6.92 3.53
N LYS A 93 -10.00 -7.03 3.73
CA LYS A 93 -9.03 -6.03 3.26
C LYS A 93 -8.89 -6.02 1.74
#